data_AF-A0A2S2P1Y5-F1
#
_entry.id   AF-A0A2S2P1Y5-F1
#
_cell.length_a   1.000
_cell.length_b   1.000
_cell.length_c   1.000
_cell.angle_alpha   90.00
_cell.angle_beta   90.00
_cell.angle_gamma   90.00
#
_symmetry.space_group_name_H-M   'P 1'
#
loop_
_entity.id
_entity.type
_entity.pdbx_description
1 polymer ?
#
loop_
_entity_poly.entity_id
_entity_poly.type
_entity_poly.pdbx_seq_one_letter_code
_entity_poly.pdbx_strand_id
1 'polypeptide(L)'
;MVITCFAHLRFIKSENAAIGTIVNSFVHVAMYSYYFLTALGPNVQKHLWWKKYLTRIQIIQFIFGILYCVSLIVFNCTYSKLFIVYILADVLIFLYLFLKFYKKTYKPKSKIQ
;
A
#
# COMPACT_ATOMS: atom_id res chain seq x y z
N MET A 1 -3.52 8.75 -5.67
CA MET A 1 -2.75 9.23 -4.49
C MET A 1 -2.67 10.76 -4.41
N VAL A 2 -1.95 11.49 -5.28
CA VAL A 2 -1.83 12.97 -5.13
C VAL A 2 -3.16 13.70 -5.37
N ILE A 3 -3.82 13.44 -6.50
CA ILE A 3 -5.11 14.04 -6.84
C ILE A 3 -6.18 13.65 -5.82
N THR A 4 -6.18 12.38 -5.40
CA THR A 4 -7.13 11.84 -4.44
C THR A 4 -6.93 12.43 -3.04
N CYS A 5 -5.68 12.61 -2.60
CA CYS A 5 -5.34 13.30 -1.35
C CYS A 5 -5.75 14.78 -1.38
N PHE A 6 -5.49 15.48 -2.49
CA PHE A 6 -5.92 16.87 -2.65
C PHE A 6 -7.45 17.01 -2.56
N ALA A 7 -8.20 16.14 -3.25
CA ALA A 7 -9.65 16.11 -3.15
C ALA A 7 -10.11 15.80 -1.71
N HIS A 8 -9.45 14.88 -1.01
CA HIS A 8 -9.76 14.56 0.38
C HIS A 8 -9.59 15.78 1.29
N LEU A 9 -8.43 16.44 1.24
CA LEU A 9 -8.14 17.62 2.06
C LEU A 9 -9.05 18.82 1.73
N ARG A 10 -9.42 18.98 0.46
CA ARG A 10 -10.25 20.10 0.02
C ARG A 10 -11.72 19.93 0.37
N PHE A 11 -12.27 18.72 0.25
CA PHE A 11 -13.70 18.48 0.35
C PHE A 11 -14.13 17.75 1.63
N ILE A 12 -13.24 17.00 2.28
CA ILE A 12 -13.58 16.13 3.40
C ILE A 12 -12.56 16.29 4.53
N LYS A 13 -12.91 17.10 5.53
CA LYS A 13 -12.17 17.16 6.80
C LYS A 13 -12.53 15.94 7.64
N SER A 14 -11.88 14.81 7.37
CA SER A 14 -12.08 13.60 8.14
C SER A 14 -10.81 13.16 8.83
N GLU A 15 -10.94 13.02 10.15
CA GLU A 15 -9.87 12.55 11.03
C GLU A 15 -9.52 11.08 10.78
N ASN A 16 -10.52 10.26 10.45
CA ASN A 16 -10.36 8.85 10.13
C ASN A 16 -9.41 8.57 8.96
N ALA A 17 -9.34 9.49 7.98
CA ALA A 17 -8.42 9.36 6.85
C ALA A 17 -6.95 9.51 7.27
N ALA A 18 -6.66 10.27 8.33
CA ALA A 18 -5.30 10.51 8.81
C ALA A 18 -4.63 9.23 9.31
N ILE A 19 -5.38 8.31 9.93
CA ILE A 19 -4.87 7.03 10.41
C ILE A 19 -4.29 6.22 9.23
N GLY A 20 -5.01 6.17 8.11
CA GLY A 20 -4.53 5.50 6.90
C GLY A 20 -3.26 6.14 6.34
N THR A 21 -3.16 7.47 6.37
CA THR A 21 -1.97 8.21 5.93
C THR A 21 -0.76 7.96 6.82
N ILE A 22 -0.95 7.84 8.14
CA ILE A 22 0.12 7.53 9.09
C ILE A 22 0.68 6.14 8.83
N VAL A 23 -0.19 5.13 8.72
CA VAL A 23 0.23 3.74 8.44
C VAL A 23 0.94 3.66 7.08
N ASN A 24 0.41 4.33 6.06
CA ASN A 24 1.06 4.39 4.74
C ASN A 24 2.45 5.03 4.83
N SER A 25 2.58 6.16 5.53
CA SER A 25 3.86 6.85 5.70
C SER A 25 4.88 5.96 6.40
N PHE A 26 4.48 5.20 7.42
CA PHE A 26 5.36 4.25 8.10
C PHE A 26 5.90 3.17 7.16
N VAL A 27 5.03 2.56 6.36
CA VAL A 27 5.46 1.55 5.35
C VAL A 27 6.36 2.19 4.29
N HIS A 28 6.06 3.42 3.88
CA HIS A 28 6.88 4.17 2.93
C HIS A 28 8.27 4.49 3.50
N VAL A 29 8.39 4.86 4.78
CA VAL A 29 9.70 5.05 5.42
C VAL A 29 10.54 3.78 5.30
N ALA A 30 9.98 2.61 5.59
CA ALA A 30 10.68 1.33 5.44
C ALA A 30 11.10 1.06 3.98
N MET A 31 10.22 1.34 3.03
CA MET A 31 10.47 1.14 1.59
C MET A 31 11.56 2.09 1.05
N TYR A 32 11.51 3.38 1.39
CA TYR A 32 12.53 4.33 0.97
C TYR A 32 13.87 4.10 1.68
N SER A 33 13.86 3.62 2.92
CA SER A 33 15.08 3.18 3.61
C SER A 33 15.75 2.03 2.86
N TYR A 34 14.98 1.07 2.35
CA TYR A 34 15.51 0.03 1.48
C TYR A 34 16.11 0.59 0.19
N TYR A 35 15.44 1.55 -0.47
CA TYR A 35 16.00 2.18 -1.67
C TYR A 35 17.29 2.95 -1.41
N PHE A 36 17.37 3.67 -0.29
CA PHE A 36 18.60 4.33 0.14
C PHE A 36 19.73 3.31 0.32
N LEU A 37 19.48 2.20 1.04
CA LEU A 37 20.46 1.14 1.22
C LEU A 37 20.88 0.48 -0.11
N THR A 38 19.97 0.33 -1.07
CA THR A 38 20.35 -0.17 -2.42
C THR A 38 21.27 0.79 -3.17
N ALA A 39 21.19 2.10 -2.90
CA ALA A 39 22.01 3.12 -3.57
C ALA A 39 23.44 3.21 -3.03
N LEU A 40 23.70 2.71 -1.81
CA LEU A 40 25.03 2.69 -1.18
C LEU A 40 26.03 1.70 -1.82
N GLY A 41 25.61 0.98 -2.86
CA GLY A 41 26.48 0.19 -3.71
C GLY A 41 26.36 -1.33 -3.55
N PRO A 42 27.10 -2.10 -4.37
CA PRO A 42 26.94 -3.55 -4.53
C PRO A 42 27.30 -4.36 -3.26
N ASN A 43 28.14 -3.82 -2.37
CA ASN A 43 28.49 -4.47 -1.10
C ASN A 43 27.28 -4.54 -0.14
N VAL A 44 26.46 -3.50 -0.10
CA VAL A 44 25.26 -3.46 0.75
C VAL A 44 24.12 -4.24 0.10
N GLN A 45 23.98 -4.18 -1.23
CA GLN A 45 22.93 -4.88 -1.97
C GLN A 45 22.89 -6.40 -1.71
N LYS A 46 24.04 -7.04 -1.49
CA LYS A 46 24.11 -8.47 -1.14
C LYS A 46 23.34 -8.83 0.14
N HIS A 47 23.26 -7.90 1.09
CA HIS A 47 22.59 -8.12 2.38
C HIS A 47 21.08 -7.84 2.34
N LEU A 48 20.55 -7.36 1.20
CA LEU A 48 19.17 -6.91 1.06
C LEU A 48 18.19 -8.04 0.68
N TRP A 49 18.29 -9.21 1.31
CA TRP A 49 17.36 -10.33 1.04
C TRP A 49 15.91 -10.00 1.39
N TRP A 50 15.71 -9.04 2.28
CA TRP A 50 14.42 -8.71 2.87
C TRP A 50 13.45 -7.94 1.97
N LYS A 51 13.82 -7.68 0.71
CA LYS A 51 12.96 -7.06 -0.33
C LYS A 51 11.55 -7.70 -0.40
N LYS A 52 11.50 -9.03 -0.26
CA LYS A 52 10.25 -9.80 -0.29
C LYS A 52 9.33 -9.49 0.89
N TYR A 53 9.90 -9.24 2.07
CA TYR A 53 9.14 -8.88 3.28
C TYR A 53 8.55 -7.48 3.14
N LEU A 54 9.30 -6.52 2.59
CA LEU A 54 8.78 -5.18 2.30
C LEU A 54 7.57 -5.22 1.36
N THR A 55 7.65 -6.01 0.28
CA THR A 55 6.53 -6.14 -0.65
C THR A 55 5.32 -6.81 0.02
N ARG A 56 5.54 -7.76 0.94
CA ARG A 56 4.46 -8.38 1.74
C ARG A 56 3.82 -7.38 2.70
N ILE A 57 4.61 -6.55 3.38
CA ILE A 57 4.09 -5.52 4.30
C ILE A 57 3.20 -4.54 3.53
N GLN A 58 3.59 -4.13 2.32
CA GLN A 58 2.76 -3.27 1.45
C GLN A 58 1.44 -3.95 1.06
N ILE A 59 1.47 -5.23 0.68
CA ILE A 59 0.24 -5.99 0.37
C ILE A 59 -0.68 -6.09 1.59
N ILE A 60 -0.11 -6.36 2.77
CA ILE A 60 -0.85 -6.43 4.04
C ILE A 60 -1.48 -5.08 4.36
N GLN A 61 -0.77 -3.97 4.15
CA GLN A 61 -1.31 -2.61 4.31
C GLN A 61 -2.55 -2.39 3.44
N PHE A 62 -2.53 -2.80 2.17
CA PHE A 62 -3.70 -2.67 1.30
C PHE A 62 -4.88 -3.54 1.75
N ILE A 63 -4.63 -4.76 2.23
CA ILE A 63 -5.68 -5.64 2.78
C ILE A 63 -6.33 -5.01 4.02
N PHE A 64 -5.53 -4.48 4.96
CA PHE A 64 -6.06 -3.74 6.10
C PHE A 64 -6.83 -2.48 5.68
N GLY A 65 -6.37 -1.78 4.64
CA GLY A 65 -7.09 -0.63 4.06
C GLY A 65 -8.47 -1.00 3.52
N ILE A 66 -8.60 -2.16 2.85
CA ILE A 66 -9.88 -2.69 2.37
C ILE A 66 -10.80 -3.01 3.55
N LEU A 67 -10.29 -3.74 4.55
CA LEU A 67 -11.07 -4.08 5.75
C LEU A 67 -11.57 -2.83 6.46
N TYR A 68 -10.72 -1.81 6.60
CA TYR A 68 -11.10 -0.53 7.19
C TYR A 68 -12.21 0.17 6.39
N CYS A 69 -12.10 0.22 5.06
CA CYS A 69 -13.14 0.78 4.20
C CYS A 69 -14.47 0.03 4.33
N VAL A 70 -14.43 -1.31 4.39
CA VAL A 70 -15.62 -2.15 4.59
C VAL A 70 -16.25 -1.89 5.96
N SER A 71 -15.45 -1.81 7.03
CA SER A 71 -15.94 -1.48 8.36
C SER A 71 -16.66 -0.12 8.38
N LEU A 72 -16.11 0.91 7.72
CA LEU A 72 -16.76 2.22 7.62
C LEU A 72 -18.13 2.17 6.93
N ILE A 73 -18.32 1.28 5.95
CA ILE A 73 -19.62 1.08 5.28
C ILE A 73 -20.60 0.37 6.24
N VAL A 74 -20.15 -0.69 6.92
CA VAL A 74 -21.00 -1.50 7.81
C VAL A 74 -21.51 -0.70 9.01
N PHE A 75 -20.65 0.11 9.63
CA PHE A 75 -21.02 0.94 10.78
C PHE A 75 -21.85 2.18 10.42
N ASN A 76 -22.25 2.36 9.15
CA ASN A 76 -23.04 3.49 8.65
C ASN A 76 -22.57 4.86 9.19
N CYS A 77 -21.25 5.06 9.24
CA CYS A 77 -20.71 6.39 9.57
C CYS A 77 -21.23 7.42 8.54
N THR A 78 -21.33 8.68 8.96
CA THR A 78 -21.83 9.84 8.20
C THR A 78 -20.95 10.27 7.02
N TYR A 79 -20.29 9.30 6.39
CA TYR A 79 -19.42 9.50 5.25
C TYR A 79 -20.17 9.33 3.94
N SER A 80 -19.80 10.12 2.94
CA SER A 80 -20.35 9.94 1.60
C SER A 80 -19.96 8.57 1.03
N LYS A 81 -20.96 7.71 0.81
CA LYS A 81 -20.78 6.34 0.30
C LYS A 81 -20.02 6.32 -1.04
N LEU A 82 -20.23 7.32 -1.90
CA LEU A 82 -19.52 7.46 -3.17
C LEU A 82 -18.00 7.61 -2.99
N PHE A 83 -17.58 8.36 -1.97
CA PHE A 83 -16.16 8.53 -1.67
C PHE A 83 -15.52 7.26 -1.12
N ILE A 84 -16.22 6.52 -0.26
CA ILE A 84 -15.71 5.26 0.26
C ILE A 84 -15.55 4.24 -0.88
N VAL A 85 -16.53 4.16 -1.79
CA VAL A 85 -16.46 3.28 -2.97
C VAL A 85 -15.28 3.67 -3.89
N TYR A 86 -15.05 4.97 -4.09
CA TYR A 86 -13.91 5.45 -4.88
C TYR A 86 -12.56 5.05 -4.24
N ILE A 87 -12.38 5.28 -2.94
CA ILE A 87 -11.15 4.87 -2.24
C ILE A 87 -10.97 3.35 -2.28
N LEU A 88 -12.05 2.59 -2.08
CA LEU A 88 -12.02 1.14 -2.15
C LEU A 88 -11.57 0.65 -3.53
N ALA A 89 -12.07 1.27 -4.61
CA ALA A 89 -11.63 0.96 -5.98
C ALA A 89 -10.13 1.27 -6.19
N ASP A 90 -9.65 2.43 -5.72
CA ASP A 90 -8.23 2.82 -5.80
C ASP A 90 -7.34 1.77 -5.09
N VAL A 91 -7.69 1.38 -3.86
CA VAL A 91 -6.93 0.39 -3.06
C VAL A 91 -6.95 -0.99 -3.72
N LEU A 92 -8.07 -1.42 -4.31
CA LEU A 92 -8.15 -2.68 -5.03
C LEU A 92 -7.26 -2.73 -6.28
N ILE A 93 -7.19 -1.62 -7.02
CA ILE A 93 -6.30 -1.49 -8.19
C ILE A 93 -4.84 -1.62 -7.75
N PHE A 94 -4.44 -0.94 -6.68
CA PHE A 94 -3.08 -1.06 -6.13
C PHE A 94 -2.77 -2.46 -5.64
N LEU A 95 -3.69 -3.10 -4.91
CA LEU A 95 -3.54 -4.47 -4.47
C LEU A 95 -3.31 -5.42 -5.66
N TYR A 96 -4.10 -5.29 -6.73
CA TYR A 96 -3.95 -6.08 -7.95
C TYR A 96 -2.57 -5.87 -8.60
N LEU A 97 -2.14 -4.61 -8.75
CA LEU A 97 -0.82 -4.26 -9.30
C LEU A 97 0.31 -4.87 -8.48
N PHE A 98 0.25 -4.77 -7.14
CA PHE A 98 1.25 -5.33 -6.25
C PHE A 98 1.25 -6.86 -6.24
N LEU A 99 0.08 -7.49 -6.30
CA LEU A 99 -0.01 -8.95 -6.43
C LEU A 99 0.57 -9.44 -7.77
N LYS A 100 0.29 -8.73 -8.86
CA LYS A 100 0.86 -9.01 -10.19
C LYS A 100 2.38 -8.85 -10.17
N PHE A 101 2.89 -7.78 -9.57
CA PHE A 101 4.32 -7.54 -9.37
C PHE A 101 4.95 -8.66 -8.52
N TYR A 102 4.36 -8.97 -7.37
CA TYR A 102 4.86 -10.01 -6.47
C TYR A 102 4.90 -11.38 -7.16
N LYS A 103 3.85 -11.76 -7.89
CA LYS A 103 3.83 -13.00 -8.67
C LYS A 103 4.88 -12.98 -9.78
N LYS A 104 5.09 -11.87 -10.48
CA LYS A 104 6.09 -11.77 -11.57
C LYS A 104 7.53 -11.84 -11.04
N THR A 105 7.83 -11.16 -9.93
CA THR A 105 9.18 -11.04 -9.38
C THR A 105 9.59 -12.23 -8.51
N TYR A 106 8.64 -12.84 -7.79
CA TYR A 106 8.91 -13.92 -6.84
C TYR A 106 8.33 -15.27 -7.26
N LYS A 107 7.74 -15.41 -8.45
CA LYS A 107 7.47 -16.75 -9.00
C LYS A 107 8.80 -17.50 -9.03
N PRO A 108 8.89 -18.70 -8.44
CA PRO A 108 10.05 -19.54 -8.66
C PRO A 108 10.15 -19.75 -10.17
N LYS A 109 11.33 -19.50 -10.77
CA LYS A 109 11.61 -20.05 -12.09
C LYS A 109 11.37 -21.54 -11.94
N SER A 110 10.39 -22.11 -12.63
CA SER A 110 10.34 -23.56 -12.74
C SER A 110 11.70 -23.96 -13.27
N LYS A 111 12.43 -24.80 -12.54
CA LYS A 111 13.54 -25.54 -13.14
C LYS A 111 12.90 -26.26 -14.32
N ILE A 112 13.12 -25.75 -15.53
CA ILE A 112 12.97 -26.53 -16.73
C ILE A 112 14.14 -27.51 -16.60
N GLN A 113 13.82 -28.69 -16.08
CA GLN A 113 14.65 -29.88 -16.22
C GLN A 113 14.68 -30.27 -17.69
#